data_AF-L1MM64-F1
#
_entry.id   AF-L1MM64-F1
#
_cell.length_a   1.000
_cell.length_b   1.000
_cell.length_c   1.000
_cell.angle_alpha   90.00
_cell.angle_beta   90.00
_cell.angle_gamma   90.00
#
_symmetry.space_group_name_H-M   'P 1'
#
loop_
_entity.id
_entity.type
_entity.pdbx_description
1 polymer ?
#
loop_
_entity_poly.entity_id
_entity_poly.type
_entity_poly.pdbx_seq_one_letter_code
_entity_poly.pdbx_strand_id
1 'polypeptide(L)'
;MVASVAAAFAFMPTAAAAPAEQGQAVTGQDSREVVDLYGKQVDRDVAEHLKKYAQENNLDLEAEFKEKPVTQDPNATEEDRGGIQPPDGYVYDPSLGSLHDYCTNSPNQFPAYGVNADFSGACAIHDMCYEKNDGNADGMRTCDSNFRNNLITVCKAVYTSRADLRRLGCVDTALRYYEAVVAAHPGNYL
;
A
#
# COMPACT_ATOMS: atom_id res chain seq x y z
N MET A 1 32.07 61.03 46.43
CA MET A 1 31.25 59.95 47.02
C MET A 1 31.06 58.88 45.95
N VAL A 2 31.25 57.62 46.33
CA VAL A 2 31.28 56.36 45.56
C VAL A 2 29.90 56.13 44.88
N ALA A 3 29.68 55.49 43.72
CA ALA A 3 30.17 54.18 43.30
C ALA A 3 29.86 53.83 41.80
N SER A 4 30.77 53.05 41.18
CA SER A 4 30.54 51.78 40.45
C SER A 4 29.65 51.70 39.20
N VAL A 5 29.89 50.95 38.11
CA VAL A 5 30.94 50.11 37.47
C VAL A 5 30.56 50.17 35.96
N ALA A 6 31.43 50.18 34.96
CA ALA A 6 31.90 48.96 34.28
C ALA A 6 32.57 49.33 32.95
N ALA A 7 33.45 48.44 32.53
CA ALA A 7 34.60 48.67 31.68
C ALA A 7 34.33 48.69 30.17
N ALA A 8 35.30 49.30 29.49
CA ALA A 8 35.48 49.44 28.05
C ALA A 8 35.50 48.12 27.28
N PHE A 9 35.13 48.15 26.00
CA PHE A 9 35.87 47.52 24.89
C PHE A 9 35.45 48.18 23.55
N ALA A 10 36.41 48.74 22.83
CA ALA A 10 36.23 49.17 21.44
C ALA A 10 37.42 48.72 20.58
N PHE A 11 37.09 47.81 19.67
CA PHE A 11 37.51 47.73 18.26
C PHE A 11 38.93 47.29 17.83
N MET A 12 38.88 46.43 16.78
CA MET A 12 39.81 46.24 15.65
C MET A 12 40.79 45.03 15.69
N PRO A 13 41.23 44.52 14.51
CA PRO A 13 40.53 43.47 13.76
C PRO A 13 41.48 42.32 13.37
N THR A 14 40.98 41.11 13.11
CA THR A 14 41.81 40.07 12.49
C THR A 14 40.99 39.18 11.58
N ALA A 15 41.34 39.18 10.30
CA ALA A 15 41.03 38.12 9.37
C ALA A 15 41.54 36.80 9.97
N ALA A 16 40.64 35.92 10.36
CA ALA A 16 40.96 34.57 10.75
C ALA A 16 40.78 33.67 9.53
N ALA A 17 41.90 33.14 9.05
CA ALA A 17 41.92 31.96 8.20
C ALA A 17 41.12 30.84 8.88
N ALA A 18 40.23 30.20 8.13
CA ALA A 18 39.53 29.01 8.58
C ALA A 18 40.57 27.92 8.90
N PRO A 19 40.56 27.30 10.08
CA PRO A 19 41.33 26.09 10.30
C PRO A 19 40.59 24.95 9.60
N ALA A 20 41.34 24.18 8.80
CA ALA A 20 40.92 22.87 8.36
C ALA A 20 40.86 21.96 9.60
N GLU A 21 39.66 21.69 10.11
CA GLU A 21 39.43 20.53 10.97
C GLU A 21 38.98 19.35 10.11
N GLN A 22 39.91 18.43 9.93
CA GLN A 22 39.62 17.03 9.67
C GLN A 22 38.97 16.47 10.94
N GLY A 23 37.68 16.17 10.88
CA GLY A 23 36.92 15.57 11.98
C GLY A 23 35.85 14.62 11.45
N GLN A 24 36.23 13.35 11.37
CA GLN A 24 35.41 12.14 11.17
C GLN A 24 34.25 12.21 10.17
N ALA A 25 34.51 11.62 9.00
CA ALA A 25 33.47 10.89 8.27
C ALA A 25 32.85 9.86 9.22
N VAL A 26 31.56 10.02 9.54
CA VAL A 26 30.77 8.93 10.09
C VAL A 26 30.67 7.89 8.99
N THR A 27 31.55 6.89 9.07
CA THR A 27 31.41 5.64 8.35
C THR A 27 30.20 4.92 8.94
N GLY A 28 29.00 5.32 8.51
CA GLY A 28 27.83 4.45 8.57
C GLY A 28 28.13 3.28 7.65
N GLN A 29 28.33 2.12 8.24
CA GLN A 29 28.62 0.87 7.53
C GLN A 29 27.61 0.68 6.41
N ASP A 30 28.14 0.37 5.23
CA ASP A 30 27.41 -0.17 4.09
C ASP A 30 26.78 -1.50 4.52
N SER A 31 25.55 -1.45 5.06
CA SER A 31 24.83 -2.61 5.59
C SER A 31 24.10 -3.41 4.51
N ARG A 32 24.39 -3.19 3.22
CA ARG A 32 23.70 -3.87 2.12
C ARG A 32 24.26 -5.27 1.85
N GLU A 33 24.57 -6.00 2.92
CA GLU A 33 25.02 -7.38 2.81
C GLU A 33 23.78 -8.29 2.71
N VAL A 34 23.53 -8.77 1.50
CA VAL A 34 22.46 -9.73 1.23
C VAL A 34 22.99 -11.13 1.56
N VAL A 35 22.27 -11.85 2.41
CA VAL A 35 22.56 -13.21 2.84
C VAL A 35 21.52 -14.18 2.29
N ASP A 36 21.93 -15.42 2.06
CA ASP A 36 20.98 -16.50 1.73
C ASP A 36 20.37 -17.07 3.02
N LEU A 37 19.05 -16.93 3.14
CA LEU A 37 18.25 -17.55 4.17
C LEU A 37 17.37 -18.62 3.52
N TYR A 38 17.88 -19.86 3.51
CA TYR A 38 17.19 -21.04 2.95
C TYR A 38 16.75 -20.87 1.48
N GLY A 39 17.64 -20.35 0.63
CA GLY A 39 17.37 -20.11 -0.79
C GLY A 39 16.65 -18.79 -1.09
N LYS A 40 16.51 -17.90 -0.09
CA LYS A 40 16.00 -16.54 -0.25
C LYS A 40 17.11 -15.53 0.03
N GLN A 41 17.29 -14.59 -0.88
CA GLN A 41 18.17 -13.44 -0.69
C GLN A 41 17.49 -12.41 0.20
N VAL A 42 18.03 -12.21 1.41
CA VAL A 42 17.47 -11.33 2.44
C VAL A 42 18.57 -10.45 3.00
N ASP A 43 18.24 -9.23 3.42
CA ASP A 43 19.18 -8.38 4.14
C ASP A 43 19.68 -9.05 5.42
N ARG A 44 20.96 -8.89 5.76
CA ARG A 44 21.58 -9.53 6.93
C ARG A 44 20.81 -9.25 8.22
N ASP A 45 20.41 -8.00 8.46
CA ASP A 45 19.75 -7.62 9.71
C ASP A 45 18.33 -8.23 9.78
N VAL A 46 17.66 -8.32 8.63
CA VAL A 46 16.37 -9.01 8.51
C VAL A 46 16.51 -10.51 8.74
N ALA A 47 17.56 -11.14 8.21
CA ALA A 47 17.82 -12.56 8.42
C ALA A 47 18.10 -12.90 9.89
N GLU A 48 18.81 -12.02 10.62
CA GLU A 48 19.04 -12.17 12.06
C GLU A 48 17.74 -12.04 12.86
N HIS A 49 16.90 -11.05 12.56
CA HIS A 49 15.60 -10.89 13.21
C HIS A 49 14.67 -12.08 12.96
N LEU A 50 14.62 -12.61 11.74
CA LEU A 50 13.82 -13.78 11.41
C LEU A 50 14.26 -15.01 12.20
N LYS A 51 15.57 -15.27 12.28
CA LYS A 51 16.12 -16.37 13.07
C LYS A 51 15.77 -16.26 14.54
N LYS A 52 15.89 -15.05 15.11
CA LYS A 52 15.55 -14.80 16.51
C LYS A 52 14.06 -15.04 16.77
N TYR A 53 13.19 -14.46 15.94
CA TYR A 53 11.75 -14.64 16.06
C TYR A 53 11.35 -16.12 15.98
N ALA A 54 11.98 -16.88 15.08
CA ALA A 54 11.71 -18.29 14.94
C ALA A 54 12.10 -19.11 16.17
N GLN A 55 13.25 -18.80 16.77
CA GLN A 55 13.67 -19.43 18.03
C GLN A 55 12.71 -19.11 19.18
N GLU A 56 12.26 -17.86 19.28
CA GLU A 56 11.33 -17.42 20.34
C GLU A 56 9.93 -18.05 20.18
N ASN A 57 9.50 -18.34 18.95
CA ASN A 57 8.18 -18.85 18.63
C ASN A 57 8.16 -20.35 18.27
N ASN A 58 9.30 -21.05 18.43
CA ASN A 58 9.46 -22.47 18.09
C ASN A 58 9.03 -22.78 16.64
N LEU A 59 9.44 -21.92 15.70
CA LEU A 59 9.20 -22.05 14.26
C LEU A 59 10.43 -22.66 13.58
N ASP A 60 10.22 -23.62 12.69
CA ASP A 60 11.27 -24.16 11.82
C ASP A 60 11.31 -23.36 10.52
N LEU A 61 12.15 -22.31 10.47
CA LEU A 61 12.29 -21.48 9.28
C LEU A 61 12.65 -22.29 8.02
N GLU A 62 13.44 -23.35 8.16
CA GLU A 62 13.83 -24.15 7.01
C GLU A 62 12.61 -24.90 6.44
N ALA A 63 11.75 -25.43 7.31
CA ALA A 63 10.47 -25.99 6.90
C ALA A 63 9.56 -24.92 6.30
N GLU A 64 9.36 -23.78 6.98
CA GLU A 64 8.47 -22.69 6.53
C GLU A 64 8.87 -22.11 5.17
N PHE A 65 10.17 -21.94 4.89
CA PHE A 65 10.66 -21.44 3.60
C PHE A 65 10.65 -22.50 2.48
N LYS A 66 10.67 -23.80 2.84
CA LYS A 66 10.55 -24.93 1.90
C LYS A 66 9.10 -25.31 1.63
N GLU A 67 8.20 -25.02 2.57
CA GLU A 67 6.78 -25.15 2.35
C GLU A 67 6.38 -24.26 1.17
N LYS A 68 5.49 -24.80 0.33
CA LYS A 68 4.86 -23.97 -0.69
C LYS A 68 4.16 -22.84 0.07
N PRO A 69 4.27 -21.57 -0.39
CA PRO A 69 3.54 -20.48 0.26
C PRO A 69 2.08 -20.89 0.46
N VAL A 70 1.51 -20.58 1.63
CA VAL A 70 0.13 -20.96 2.01
C VAL A 70 -0.93 -20.46 1.01
N THR A 71 -0.55 -19.68 0.01
CA THR A 71 -1.36 -19.42 -1.18
C THR A 71 -0.99 -20.39 -2.31
N GLN A 72 -1.59 -21.59 -2.33
CA GLN A 72 -1.92 -22.33 -3.55
C GLN A 72 -2.67 -23.61 -3.18
N ASP A 73 -3.96 -23.47 -2.87
CA ASP A 73 -4.91 -24.54 -3.12
C ASP A 73 -4.85 -24.85 -4.63
N PRO A 74 -4.60 -26.10 -5.05
CA PRO A 74 -4.59 -26.47 -6.48
C PRO A 74 -5.95 -26.29 -7.17
N ASN A 75 -7.01 -25.98 -6.42
CA ASN A 75 -8.32 -25.53 -6.92
C ASN A 75 -8.57 -24.02 -6.74
N ALA A 76 -7.66 -23.27 -6.14
CA ALA A 76 -7.79 -21.81 -6.09
C ALA A 76 -7.60 -21.25 -7.49
N THR A 77 -8.65 -20.62 -8.01
CA THR A 77 -8.51 -19.66 -9.09
C THR A 77 -7.46 -18.64 -8.71
N GLU A 78 -6.44 -18.47 -9.55
CA GLU A 78 -5.45 -17.41 -9.37
C GLU A 78 -6.18 -16.07 -9.47
N GLU A 79 -6.06 -15.21 -8.46
CA GLU A 79 -6.73 -13.92 -8.40
C GLU A 79 -5.66 -12.82 -8.41
N ASP A 80 -5.86 -11.79 -9.24
CA ASP A 80 -4.93 -10.67 -9.37
C ASP A 80 -5.67 -9.33 -9.32
N ARG A 81 -5.20 -8.46 -8.42
CA ARG A 81 -5.72 -7.09 -8.23
C ARG A 81 -5.18 -6.09 -9.24
N GLY A 82 -4.34 -6.52 -10.19
CA GLY A 82 -3.79 -5.65 -11.21
C GLY A 82 -3.01 -4.45 -10.64
N GLY A 83 -2.42 -4.62 -9.45
CA GLY A 83 -1.69 -3.58 -8.73
C GLY A 83 -2.54 -2.61 -7.90
N ILE A 84 -3.88 -2.76 -7.87
CA ILE A 84 -4.77 -1.94 -7.03
C ILE A 84 -4.94 -2.61 -5.67
N GLN A 85 -4.15 -2.20 -4.69
CA GLN A 85 -4.21 -2.78 -3.34
C GLN A 85 -5.16 -2.00 -2.43
N PRO A 86 -5.78 -2.67 -1.43
CA PRO A 86 -6.42 -1.98 -0.33
C PRO A 86 -5.47 -0.94 0.28
N PRO A 87 -5.98 0.24 0.68
CA PRO A 87 -5.14 1.29 1.27
C PRO A 87 -4.65 0.87 2.66
N ASP A 88 -3.52 1.45 3.08
CA ASP A 88 -2.99 1.24 4.43
C ASP A 88 -4.03 1.60 5.49
N GLY A 89 -4.19 0.73 6.49
CA GLY A 89 -5.17 0.89 7.55
C GLY A 89 -6.59 0.45 7.21
N TYR A 90 -6.84 -0.08 6.01
CA TYR A 90 -8.10 -0.77 5.70
C TYR A 90 -8.23 -2.04 6.55
N VAL A 91 -9.34 -2.18 7.27
CA VAL A 91 -9.65 -3.35 8.10
C VAL A 91 -10.93 -3.97 7.59
N TYR A 92 -10.87 -5.17 7.02
CA TYR A 92 -12.08 -5.87 6.58
C TYR A 92 -12.96 -6.26 7.77
N ASP A 93 -14.10 -5.60 7.92
CA ASP A 93 -15.11 -5.86 8.95
C ASP A 93 -16.53 -5.62 8.42
N PRO A 94 -17.17 -6.64 7.82
CA PRO A 94 -18.52 -6.52 7.27
C PRO A 94 -19.61 -6.36 8.34
N SER A 95 -19.27 -6.42 9.64
CA SER A 95 -20.23 -6.16 10.71
C SER A 95 -20.53 -4.67 10.91
N LEU A 96 -19.71 -3.78 10.34
CA LEU A 96 -19.81 -2.32 10.47
C LEU A 96 -20.75 -1.67 9.44
N GLY A 97 -21.31 -2.44 8.50
CA GLY A 97 -22.21 -1.96 7.46
C GLY A 97 -21.63 -2.18 6.06
N SER A 98 -21.95 -1.27 5.13
CA SER A 98 -21.52 -1.32 3.73
C SER A 98 -20.19 -0.60 3.46
N LEU A 99 -19.41 -0.37 4.52
CA LEU A 99 -18.06 0.17 4.44
C LEU A 99 -17.17 -0.87 5.11
N HIS A 100 -15.96 -1.06 4.58
CA HIS A 100 -14.99 -2.05 5.07
C HIS A 100 -15.38 -3.50 4.78
N ASP A 101 -16.17 -3.74 3.73
CA ASP A 101 -16.69 -5.06 3.38
C ASP A 101 -16.33 -5.49 1.95
N TYR A 102 -15.35 -4.79 1.34
CA TYR A 102 -15.00 -4.89 -0.06
C TYR A 102 -16.20 -4.55 -0.94
N CYS A 103 -16.62 -5.44 -1.83
CA CYS A 103 -17.64 -5.12 -2.80
C CYS A 103 -19.04 -5.44 -2.25
N THR A 104 -19.43 -4.90 -1.07
CA THR A 104 -20.70 -5.08 -0.32
C THR A 104 -21.74 -6.08 -0.90
N ASN A 105 -22.33 -5.76 -2.06
CA ASN A 105 -23.44 -6.52 -2.66
C ASN A 105 -23.07 -7.22 -3.98
N SER A 106 -21.79 -7.31 -4.29
CA SER A 106 -21.24 -7.82 -5.55
C SER A 106 -20.07 -8.75 -5.30
N PRO A 107 -19.77 -9.68 -6.22
CA PRO A 107 -18.55 -10.47 -6.12
C PRO A 107 -17.30 -9.59 -6.02
N ASN A 108 -16.30 -10.02 -5.25
CA ASN A 108 -15.00 -9.35 -5.23
C ASN A 108 -14.19 -9.59 -6.51
N GLN A 109 -14.68 -10.39 -7.45
CA GLN A 109 -13.91 -10.82 -8.61
C GLN A 109 -14.75 -10.87 -9.89
N PHE A 110 -14.08 -10.65 -11.01
CA PHE A 110 -14.56 -11.05 -12.33
C PHE A 110 -13.96 -12.42 -12.71
N PRO A 111 -14.76 -13.50 -12.68
CA PRO A 111 -14.28 -14.84 -13.00
C PRO A 111 -14.04 -15.00 -14.50
N ALA A 112 -12.91 -15.59 -14.87
CA ALA A 112 -12.58 -15.96 -16.24
C ALA A 112 -11.72 -17.22 -16.30
N TYR A 113 -11.50 -17.77 -17.49
CA TYR A 113 -10.49 -18.81 -17.67
C TYR A 113 -9.10 -18.27 -17.28
N GLY A 114 -8.41 -18.99 -16.39
CA GLY A 114 -7.08 -18.63 -15.89
C GLY A 114 -7.15 -17.74 -14.65
N VAL A 115 -6.49 -16.58 -14.73
CA VAL A 115 -6.46 -15.59 -13.64
C VAL A 115 -7.76 -14.78 -13.63
N ASN A 116 -8.40 -14.71 -12.46
CA ASN A 116 -9.55 -13.85 -12.21
C ASN A 116 -9.07 -12.43 -11.85
N ALA A 117 -9.84 -11.43 -12.28
CA ALA A 117 -9.57 -10.06 -11.88
C ALA A 117 -10.19 -9.80 -10.50
N ASP A 118 -9.37 -9.46 -9.50
CA ASP A 118 -9.78 -9.18 -8.13
C ASP A 118 -10.02 -7.67 -7.94
N PHE A 119 -11.26 -7.33 -7.63
CA PHE A 119 -11.76 -5.98 -7.39
C PHE A 119 -11.72 -5.56 -5.92
N SER A 120 -11.38 -6.45 -4.99
CA SER A 120 -11.38 -6.17 -3.54
C SER A 120 -10.56 -4.93 -3.17
N GLY A 121 -9.39 -4.73 -3.77
CA GLY A 121 -8.59 -3.52 -3.54
C GLY A 121 -9.25 -2.24 -4.07
N ALA A 122 -9.92 -2.31 -5.22
CA ALA A 122 -10.66 -1.17 -5.75
C ALA A 122 -11.87 -0.81 -4.87
N CYS A 123 -12.58 -1.81 -4.37
CA CYS A 123 -13.71 -1.64 -3.45
C CYS A 123 -13.22 -1.08 -2.10
N ALA A 124 -12.13 -1.60 -1.53
CA ALA A 124 -11.55 -1.06 -0.29
C ALA A 124 -11.15 0.43 -0.40
N ILE A 125 -10.59 0.85 -1.53
CA ILE A 125 -10.30 2.28 -1.79
C ILE A 125 -11.59 3.10 -1.85
N HIS A 126 -12.66 2.54 -2.44
CA HIS A 126 -13.96 3.20 -2.55
C HIS A 126 -14.60 3.39 -1.17
N ASP A 127 -14.62 2.35 -0.34
CA ASP A 127 -15.15 2.39 1.02
C ASP A 127 -14.47 3.49 1.86
N MET A 128 -13.13 3.47 1.91
CA MET A 128 -12.37 4.48 2.65
C MET A 128 -12.57 5.89 2.11
N CYS A 129 -12.79 6.03 0.80
CA CYS A 129 -13.10 7.32 0.18
C CYS A 129 -14.50 7.81 0.57
N TYR A 130 -15.49 6.91 0.58
CA TYR A 130 -16.86 7.21 1.00
C TYR A 130 -16.90 7.61 2.47
N GLU A 131 -16.24 6.85 3.35
CA GLU A 131 -16.13 7.16 4.78
C GLU A 131 -15.55 8.56 4.99
N LYS A 132 -14.47 8.90 4.28
CA LYS A 132 -13.83 10.22 4.38
C LYS A 132 -14.71 11.37 3.89
N ASN A 133 -15.61 11.11 2.95
CA ASN A 133 -16.45 12.14 2.31
C ASN A 133 -17.91 12.05 2.75
N ASP A 134 -18.20 11.47 3.92
CA ASP A 134 -19.57 11.36 4.42
C ASP A 134 -20.29 12.72 4.44
N GLY A 135 -21.51 12.74 3.93
CA GLY A 135 -22.31 13.97 3.73
C GLY A 135 -21.82 14.94 2.64
N ASN A 136 -20.72 14.67 1.94
CA ASN A 136 -20.20 15.52 0.85
C ASN A 136 -20.45 14.87 -0.53
N ALA A 137 -21.55 15.28 -1.19
CA ALA A 137 -21.96 14.75 -2.49
C ALA A 137 -20.86 14.87 -3.57
N ASP A 138 -20.16 16.00 -3.65
CA ASP A 138 -19.09 16.22 -4.65
C ASP A 138 -17.91 15.27 -4.41
N GLY A 139 -17.57 15.06 -3.15
CA GLY A 139 -16.56 14.09 -2.72
C GLY A 139 -16.95 12.67 -3.08
N MET A 140 -18.18 12.27 -2.76
CA MET A 140 -18.72 10.93 -3.07
C MET A 140 -18.76 10.65 -4.58
N ARG A 141 -19.17 11.61 -5.42
CA ARG A 141 -19.11 11.47 -6.89
C ARG A 141 -17.68 11.25 -7.40
N THR A 142 -16.71 11.90 -6.75
CA THR A 142 -15.29 11.71 -7.06
C THR A 142 -14.84 10.31 -6.65
N CYS A 143 -15.29 9.81 -5.49
CA CYS A 143 -15.05 8.43 -5.07
C CYS A 143 -15.59 7.42 -6.09
N ASP A 144 -16.83 7.57 -6.57
CA ASP A 144 -17.43 6.67 -7.57
C ASP A 144 -16.65 6.69 -8.89
N SER A 145 -16.21 7.87 -9.33
CA SER A 145 -15.40 8.03 -10.55
C SER A 145 -14.05 7.33 -10.42
N ASN A 146 -13.39 7.45 -9.26
CA ASN A 146 -12.13 6.77 -8.97
C ASN A 146 -12.32 5.25 -8.87
N PHE A 147 -13.40 4.80 -8.24
CA PHE A 147 -13.77 3.39 -8.16
C PHE A 147 -13.88 2.75 -9.55
N ARG A 148 -14.64 3.39 -10.46
CA ARG A 148 -14.72 2.98 -11.87
C ARG A 148 -13.35 2.84 -12.53
N ASN A 149 -12.48 3.84 -12.33
CA ASN A 149 -11.16 3.84 -12.95
C ASN A 149 -10.25 2.75 -12.37
N ASN A 150 -10.33 2.49 -11.06
CA ASN A 150 -9.58 1.43 -10.40
C ASN A 150 -10.02 0.05 -10.89
N LEU A 151 -11.33 -0.24 -10.94
CA LEU A 151 -11.86 -1.49 -11.49
C LEU A 151 -11.38 -1.73 -12.94
N ILE A 152 -11.47 -0.70 -13.79
CA ILE A 152 -11.00 -0.77 -15.18
C ILE A 152 -9.48 -1.00 -15.23
N THR A 153 -8.71 -0.46 -14.28
CA THR A 153 -7.26 -0.65 -14.20
C THR A 153 -6.92 -2.09 -13.87
N VAL A 154 -7.61 -2.70 -12.90
CA VAL A 154 -7.50 -4.15 -12.59
C VAL A 154 -7.67 -4.94 -13.89
N CYS A 155 -8.80 -4.75 -14.59
CA CYS A 155 -9.09 -5.49 -15.83
C CYS A 155 -8.00 -5.35 -16.91
N LYS A 156 -7.41 -4.16 -17.05
CA LYS A 156 -6.38 -3.89 -18.06
C LYS A 156 -5.02 -4.47 -17.69
N ALA A 157 -4.73 -4.57 -16.39
CA ALA A 157 -3.48 -5.12 -15.88
C ALA A 157 -3.51 -6.65 -15.93
N VAL A 158 -4.60 -7.28 -15.48
CA VAL A 158 -4.76 -8.74 -15.50
C VAL A 158 -4.88 -9.26 -16.95
N TYR A 159 -5.71 -8.61 -17.76
CA TYR A 159 -5.90 -8.97 -19.17
C TYR A 159 -5.19 -7.97 -20.08
N THR A 160 -3.89 -8.17 -20.28
CA THR A 160 -3.00 -7.18 -20.94
C THR A 160 -3.31 -6.98 -22.43
N SER A 161 -3.75 -8.02 -23.13
CA SER A 161 -4.06 -7.93 -24.56
C SER A 161 -5.38 -7.19 -24.81
N ARG A 162 -5.36 -6.19 -25.70
CA ARG A 162 -6.59 -5.46 -26.12
C ARG A 162 -7.58 -6.33 -26.88
N ALA A 163 -7.12 -7.42 -27.49
CA ALA A 163 -7.95 -8.38 -28.22
C ALA A 163 -8.51 -9.49 -27.32
N ASP A 164 -8.16 -9.50 -26.03
CA ASP A 164 -8.67 -10.48 -25.07
C ASP A 164 -10.14 -10.20 -24.76
N LEU A 165 -11.02 -11.17 -25.02
CA LEU A 165 -12.45 -11.06 -24.73
C LEU A 165 -12.73 -10.97 -23.22
N ARG A 166 -11.87 -11.56 -22.38
CA ARG A 166 -11.96 -11.45 -20.91
C ARG A 166 -11.79 -9.99 -20.47
N ARG A 167 -10.88 -9.26 -21.12
CA ARG A 167 -10.68 -7.83 -20.88
C ARG A 167 -11.94 -7.02 -21.17
N LEU A 168 -12.61 -7.31 -22.29
CA LEU A 168 -13.84 -6.62 -22.67
C LEU A 168 -14.96 -6.90 -21.65
N GLY A 169 -15.17 -8.18 -21.31
CA GLY A 169 -16.18 -8.56 -20.31
C GLY A 169 -15.88 -8.03 -18.90
N CYS A 170 -14.62 -8.00 -18.50
CA CYS A 170 -14.19 -7.44 -17.22
C CYS A 170 -14.46 -5.94 -17.18
N VAL A 171 -14.11 -5.19 -18.24
CA VAL A 171 -14.37 -3.75 -18.32
C VAL A 171 -15.87 -3.45 -18.33
N ASP A 172 -16.68 -4.23 -19.05
CA ASP A 172 -18.15 -4.08 -19.01
C ASP A 172 -18.69 -4.31 -17.59
N THR A 173 -18.21 -5.36 -16.91
CA THR A 173 -18.56 -5.66 -15.51
C THR A 173 -18.15 -4.51 -14.58
N ALA A 174 -16.96 -3.96 -14.74
CA ALA A 174 -16.49 -2.79 -13.98
C ALA A 174 -17.42 -1.58 -14.14
N LEU A 175 -17.96 -1.35 -15.34
CA LEU A 175 -18.96 -0.30 -15.57
C LEU A 175 -20.27 -0.61 -14.84
N ARG A 176 -20.70 -1.87 -14.77
CA ARG A 176 -21.91 -2.25 -14.00
C ARG A 176 -21.77 -2.01 -12.51
N TYR A 177 -20.58 -2.23 -11.95
CA TYR A 177 -20.31 -1.93 -10.54
C TYR A 177 -20.43 -0.43 -10.29
N TYR A 178 -19.85 0.39 -11.16
CA TYR A 178 -20.00 1.84 -11.10
C TYR A 178 -21.47 2.28 -11.24
N GLU A 179 -22.20 1.76 -12.22
CA GLU A 179 -23.62 2.07 -12.42
C GLU A 179 -24.46 1.70 -11.19
N ALA A 180 -24.15 0.56 -10.54
CA ALA A 180 -24.83 0.13 -9.33
C ALA A 180 -24.62 1.09 -8.15
N VAL A 181 -23.39 1.58 -7.92
CA VAL A 181 -23.13 2.56 -6.85
C VAL A 181 -23.79 3.91 -7.13
N VAL A 182 -23.81 4.37 -8.39
CA VAL A 182 -24.52 5.61 -8.78
C VAL A 182 -26.02 5.46 -8.54
N ALA A 183 -26.60 4.31 -8.93
CA ALA A 183 -28.03 4.05 -8.76
C ALA A 183 -28.43 3.89 -7.28
N ALA A 184 -27.54 3.39 -6.43
CA ALA A 184 -27.76 3.30 -4.98
C ALA A 184 -27.71 4.67 -4.28
N HIS A 185 -27.01 5.65 -4.86
CA HIS A 185 -26.80 6.98 -4.26
C HIS A 185 -27.26 8.12 -5.18
N PRO A 186 -28.52 8.14 -5.65
CA PRO A 186 -28.99 9.15 -6.60
C PRO A 186 -28.88 10.57 -6.04
N GLY A 187 -29.01 10.75 -4.72
CA GLY A 187 -28.89 12.05 -4.05
C GLY A 187 -27.51 12.71 -4.21
N ASN A 188 -26.47 11.94 -4.52
CA ASN A 188 -25.15 12.50 -4.82
C ASN A 188 -25.10 13.17 -6.19
N TYR A 189 -26.08 12.93 -7.06
CA TYR A 189 -26.09 13.34 -8.48
C TYR A 189 -27.26 14.28 -8.85
N LEU A 190 -28.02 14.75 -7.86
CA LEU A 190 -29.11 15.72 -7.98
C LEU A 190 -28.64 17.13 -7.60
#